data_AF-A0A7T8HLJ4-F1
#
_entry.id   AF-A0A7T8HLJ4-F1
#
_cell.length_a   1.000
_cell.length_b   1.000
_cell.length_c   1.000
_cell.angle_alpha   90.00
_cell.angle_beta   90.00
_cell.angle_gamma   90.00
#
_symmetry.space_group_name_H-M   'P 1'
#
loop_
_entity.id
_entity.type
_entity.pdbx_description
1 polymer ?
#
loop_
_entity_poly.entity_id
_entity_poly.type
_entity_poly.pdbx_seq_one_letter_code
_entity_poly.pdbx_strand_id
1 'polypeptide(L)'
;PFVFNMAFNLIYPFLNENAKKVLHCHGNDMESLHRFVDPRILPSEYGGSSGPFNNSQITDALCSLGDYFTSLKSWKLPSSKNGGT
;
A
#
# COMPACT_ATOMS: atom_id res chain seq x y z
N PRO A 1 -7.02 11.05 -14.44
CA PRO A 1 -8.18 11.93 -14.17
C PRO A 1 -7.75 13.24 -13.50
N PHE A 2 -8.49 14.35 -13.69
CA PHE A 2 -8.12 15.68 -13.18
C PHE A 2 -7.94 15.71 -11.65
N VAL A 3 -8.91 15.15 -10.90
CA VAL A 3 -8.87 15.09 -9.44
C VAL A 3 -7.66 14.30 -8.92
N PHE A 4 -7.32 13.19 -9.59
CA PHE A 4 -6.11 12.41 -9.25
C PHE A 4 -4.84 13.23 -9.42
N ASN A 5 -4.69 13.92 -10.56
CA ASN A 5 -3.50 14.73 -10.82
C ASN A 5 -3.34 15.86 -9.79
N MET A 6 -4.44 16.51 -9.40
CA MET A 6 -4.44 17.53 -8.37
C MET A 6 -3.98 16.97 -7.01
N ALA A 7 -4.60 15.89 -6.54
CA ALA A 7 -4.24 15.28 -5.26
C ALA A 7 -2.80 14.74 -5.28
N PHE A 8 -2.38 14.12 -6.38
CA PHE A 8 -1.03 13.61 -6.56
C PHE A 8 0.01 14.73 -6.46
N ASN A 9 -0.21 15.86 -7.14
CA ASN A 9 0.71 16.99 -7.10
C ASN A 9 0.81 17.64 -5.71
N LEU A 10 -0.24 17.55 -4.88
CA LEU A 10 -0.18 18.01 -3.48
C LEU A 10 0.65 17.05 -2.61
N ILE A 11 0.59 15.74 -2.86
CA ILE A 11 1.26 14.72 -2.04
C ILE A 11 2.72 14.49 -2.49
N TYR A 12 3.00 14.61 -3.79
CA TYR A 12 4.30 14.37 -4.41
C TYR A 12 5.50 15.07 -3.73
N PRO A 13 5.43 16.36 -3.31
CA PRO A 13 6.56 17.02 -2.64
C PRO A 13 6.92 16.40 -1.28
N PHE A 14 6.01 15.67 -0.63
CA PHE A 14 6.26 15.00 0.65
C PHE A 14 6.91 13.62 0.48
N LEU A 15 7.01 13.12 -0.76
CA LEU A 15 7.65 11.85 -1.06
C LEU A 15 9.17 12.01 -1.11
N ASN A 16 9.89 11.05 -0.53
CA ASN A 16 11.35 10.98 -0.68
C ASN A 16 11.74 10.42 -2.07
N GLU A 17 13.02 10.56 -2.43
CA GLU A 17 13.52 10.11 -3.74
C GLU A 17 13.38 8.61 -3.97
N ASN A 18 13.36 7.79 -2.90
CA ASN A 18 13.14 6.35 -3.03
C ASN A 18 11.68 6.02 -3.37
N ALA A 19 10.73 6.68 -2.70
CA ALA A 19 9.31 6.54 -2.95
C ALA A 19 8.95 7.00 -4.36
N LYS A 20 9.51 8.13 -4.82
CA LYS A 20 9.31 8.63 -6.19
C LYS A 20 9.78 7.65 -7.26
N LYS A 21 10.87 6.90 -7.01
CA LYS A 21 11.41 5.92 -7.96
C LYS A 21 10.53 4.68 -8.13
N VAL A 22 9.83 4.25 -7.08
CA VAL A 22 9.01 3.04 -7.08
C VAL A 22 7.52 3.31 -7.35
N LEU A 23 7.10 4.57 -7.30
CA LEU A 23 5.73 4.98 -7.52
C LEU A 23 5.46 5.09 -9.03
N HIS A 24 4.75 4.10 -9.58
CA HIS A 24 4.32 4.07 -10.98
C HIS A 24 2.80 4.26 -11.08
N CYS A 25 2.37 5.25 -11.85
CA CYS A 25 0.95 5.52 -12.08
C CYS A 25 0.59 5.22 -13.54
N HIS A 26 -0.05 4.07 -13.77
CA HIS A 26 -0.40 3.59 -15.12
C HIS A 26 -1.74 4.16 -15.64
N GLY A 27 -2.59 4.71 -14.77
CA GLY A 27 -3.87 5.28 -15.17
C GLY A 27 -4.80 4.24 -15.80
N ASN A 28 -5.21 4.47 -17.05
CA ASN A 28 -6.07 3.54 -17.79
C ASN A 28 -5.27 2.57 -18.68
N ASP A 29 -3.93 2.65 -18.68
CA ASP A 29 -3.07 1.81 -19.52
C ASP A 29 -2.67 0.53 -18.78
N MET A 30 -3.45 -0.53 -18.99
CA MET A 30 -3.18 -1.85 -18.41
C MET A 30 -1.98 -2.54 -19.04
N GLU A 31 -1.64 -2.24 -20.30
CA GLU A 31 -0.44 -2.79 -20.93
C GLU A 31 0.83 -2.27 -20.25
N SER A 32 0.84 -0.98 -19.85
CA SER A 32 1.93 -0.42 -19.06
C SER A 32 2.06 -1.13 -17.71
N LEU A 33 0.95 -1.43 -17.02
CA LEU A 33 0.96 -2.18 -15.76
C LEU A 33 1.56 -3.57 -15.93
N HIS A 34 1.19 -4.29 -16.99
CA HIS A 34 1.66 -5.67 -17.25
C HIS A 34 3.16 -5.77 -17.57
N ARG A 35 3.83 -4.64 -17.88
CA ARG A 35 5.30 -4.60 -18.00
C ARG A 35 6.01 -4.66 -16.65
N PHE A 36 5.34 -4.23 -15.58
CA PHE A 36 5.88 -4.22 -14.22
C PHE A 36 5.38 -5.39 -13.37
N VAL A 37 4.18 -5.90 -13.67
CA VAL A 37 3.53 -6.98 -12.90
C VAL A 37 3.02 -8.06 -13.84
N ASP A 38 3.35 -9.31 -13.56
CA ASP A 38 2.94 -10.45 -14.38
C ASP A 38 1.40 -10.63 -14.38
N PRO A 39 0.74 -10.72 -15.55
CA PRO A 39 -0.72 -10.90 -15.62
C PRO A 39 -1.23 -12.17 -14.94
N ARG A 40 -0.40 -13.20 -14.77
CA ARG A 40 -0.81 -14.48 -14.18
C ARG A 40 -1.18 -14.37 -12.70
N ILE A 41 -0.61 -13.40 -11.98
CA ILE A 41 -0.92 -13.16 -10.56
C ILE A 41 -2.01 -12.10 -10.38
N LEU A 42 -2.39 -11.40 -11.44
CA LEU A 42 -3.39 -10.35 -11.39
C LEU A 42 -4.81 -10.89 -11.56
N PRO A 43 -5.80 -10.27 -10.90
CA PRO A 43 -7.21 -10.56 -11.14
C PRO A 43 -7.65 -10.23 -12.57
N SER A 44 -8.75 -10.84 -13.00
CA SER A 44 -9.34 -10.67 -14.34
C SER A 44 -9.71 -9.21 -14.66
N GLU A 45 -10.11 -8.45 -13.67
CA GLU A 45 -10.53 -7.04 -13.77
C GLU A 45 -9.37 -6.11 -14.15
N TYR A 46 -8.13 -6.56 -13.90
CA TYR A 46 -6.89 -5.89 -14.30
C TYR A 46 -6.24 -6.54 -15.52
N GLY A 47 -7.00 -7.36 -16.27
CA GLY A 47 -6.51 -8.09 -17.45
C GLY A 47 -5.63 -9.29 -17.14
N GLY A 48 -5.70 -9.82 -15.92
CA GLY A 48 -4.94 -10.98 -15.49
C GLY A 48 -5.68 -12.32 -15.61
N SER A 49 -5.03 -13.40 -15.17
CA SER A 49 -5.58 -14.78 -15.23
C SER A 49 -5.82 -15.43 -13.86
N SER A 50 -5.63 -14.69 -12.77
CA SER A 50 -5.74 -15.21 -11.39
C SER A 50 -7.19 -15.37 -10.89
N GLY A 51 -8.19 -15.20 -11.76
CA GLY A 51 -9.61 -15.21 -11.42
C GLY A 51 -10.13 -13.84 -10.97
N PRO A 52 -11.38 -13.76 -10.45
CA PRO A 52 -12.00 -12.50 -10.05
C PRO A 52 -11.32 -11.89 -8.82
N PHE A 53 -11.37 -10.57 -8.69
CA PHE A 53 -10.79 -9.88 -7.53
C PHE A 53 -11.48 -10.35 -6.24
N ASN A 54 -10.69 -10.87 -5.30
CA ASN A 54 -11.16 -11.29 -3.99
C ASN A 54 -10.23 -10.76 -2.89
N ASN A 55 -10.78 -9.98 -1.96
CA ASN A 55 -10.06 -9.43 -0.82
C ASN A 55 -10.35 -10.17 0.50
N SER A 56 -11.18 -11.22 0.49
CA SER A 56 -11.61 -11.92 1.70
C SER A 56 -10.43 -12.40 2.54
N GLN A 57 -9.38 -12.93 1.89
CA GLN A 57 -8.18 -13.40 2.57
C GLN A 57 -7.50 -12.30 3.41
N ILE A 58 -7.38 -11.09 2.86
CA ILE A 58 -6.78 -9.96 3.58
C ILE A 58 -7.71 -9.50 4.69
N THR A 59 -9.01 -9.44 4.44
CA THR A 59 -10.01 -9.08 5.46
C THR A 59 -9.98 -10.05 6.64
N ASP A 60 -9.98 -11.36 6.39
CA ASP A 60 -9.91 -12.40 7.42
C ASP A 60 -8.61 -12.30 8.22
N ALA A 61 -7.49 -12.08 7.54
CA ALA A 61 -6.19 -11.87 8.19
C ALA A 61 -6.20 -10.61 9.08
N LEU A 62 -6.73 -9.48 8.57
CA LEU A 62 -6.87 -8.24 9.34
C LEU A 62 -7.78 -8.43 10.56
N CYS A 63 -8.88 -9.18 10.42
CA CYS A 63 -9.77 -9.54 11.53
C CYS A 63 -9.03 -10.37 12.59
N SER A 64 -8.24 -11.37 12.18
CA SER A 64 -7.45 -12.19 13.11
C SER A 64 -6.37 -11.41 13.86
N LEU A 65 -5.87 -10.32 13.28
CA LEU A 65 -4.87 -9.42 13.89
C LEU A 65 -5.50 -8.38 14.83
N GLY A 66 -6.83 -8.38 15.03
CA GLY A 66 -7.52 -7.39 15.86
C GLY A 66 -6.96 -7.28 17.28
N ASP A 67 -6.66 -8.41 17.91
CA ASP A 67 -6.08 -8.45 19.27
C ASP A 67 -4.65 -7.91 19.29
N TYR A 68 -3.86 -8.21 18.24
CA TYR A 68 -2.52 -7.67 18.08
C TYR A 68 -2.56 -6.14 17.98
N PHE A 69 -3.41 -5.57 17.11
CA PHE A 69 -3.53 -4.12 16.98
C PHE A 69 -4.05 -3.45 18.25
N THR A 70 -4.92 -4.12 19.01
CA THR A 70 -5.37 -3.64 20.32
C THR A 70 -4.22 -3.60 21.33
N SER A 71 -3.38 -4.64 21.34
CA SER A 71 -2.19 -4.66 22.20
C SER A 71 -1.17 -3.57 21.82
N LEU A 72 -0.95 -3.31 20.51
CA LEU A 72 -0.09 -2.22 20.04
C LEU A 72 -0.55 -0.84 20.51
N LYS A 73 -1.86 -0.58 20.52
CA LYS A 73 -2.41 0.69 21.03
C LYS A 73 -2.17 0.87 22.52
N SER A 74 -2.17 -0.23 23.28
CA SER A 74 -1.91 -0.21 24.72
C SER A 74 -0.42 -0.06 25.06
N TRP A 75 0.46 -0.42 24.13
CA TRP A 75 1.89 -0.38 24.33
C TRP A 75 2.39 1.08 24.39
N LYS A 76 2.94 1.45 25.55
CA LYS A 76 3.61 2.75 25.76
C LYS A 76 5.11 2.57 25.67
N LEU A 77 5.78 3.47 24.95
CA LEU A 77 7.23 3.53 24.86
C LEU A 77 7.85 3.50 26.27
N PRO A 78 8.83 2.62 26.55
CA PRO A 78 9.59 2.73 27.78
C PRO A 78 10.35 4.06 27.76
N SER A 79 10.05 4.94 28.71
CA SER A 79 10.75 6.22 28.86
C SER A 79 12.24 5.95 29.01
N SER A 80 13.03 6.45 28.05
CA SER A 80 14.49 6.44 28.13
C SER A 80 14.90 7.08 29.46
N LYS A 81 15.54 6.31 30.34
CA LYS A 81 16.23 6.91 31.49
C LYS A 81 17.40 7.70 30.90
N ASN A 82 17.28 9.02 30.90
CA ASN A 82 18.42 9.92 30.82
C ASN A 82 19.38 9.56 31.96
N GLY A 83 20.36 8.71 31.67
CA GLY A 83 21.55 8.52 32.49
C GLY A 83 22.46 9.70 32.24
N GLY A 84 22.42 10.68 33.14
CA GLY A 84 23.41 11.74 33.19
C GLY A 84 24.77 11.18 33.57
N THR A 85 25.79 11.71 32.92
CA THR A 85 27.02 12.26 33.49
C THR A 85 27.55 13.28 32.49
#